data_AF-F1YPS4-F1
#
_entry.id   AF-F1YPS4-F1
#
_cell.length_a   1.000
_cell.length_b   1.000
_cell.length_c   1.000
_cell.angle_alpha   90.00
_cell.angle_beta   90.00
_cell.angle_gamma   90.00
#
_symmetry.space_group_name_H-M   'P 1'
#
loop_
_entity.id
_entity.type
_entity.pdbx_description
1 polymer ?
#
loop_
_entity_poly.entity_id
_entity_poly.type
_entity_poly.pdbx_seq_one_letter_code
_entity_poly.pdbx_strand_id
1 'polypeptide(L)'
;MRDLGVRVFAGSDNIRDAWWPYGTGDMLERTTIIGLQGGLMADDDLGYLASLVTDAAADVLGVADYGLRVGGRADLVVVGAHGVPEAVAGHPKRRLVLHAGRVVSEGR
;
A
#
# COMPACT_ATOMS: atom_id res chain seq x y z
N MET A 1 -8.48 1.00 -17.58
CA MET A 1 -7.04 1.34 -17.51
C MET A 1 -6.19 0.10 -17.31
N ARG A 2 -6.40 -0.65 -16.20
CA ARG A 2 -5.78 -1.98 -15.98
C ARG A 2 -5.90 -2.90 -17.20
N ASP A 3 -7.11 -3.12 -17.70
CA ASP A 3 -7.37 -4.02 -18.83
C ASP A 3 -6.80 -3.52 -20.17
N LEU A 4 -6.41 -2.24 -20.22
CA LEU A 4 -5.76 -1.62 -21.38
C LEU A 4 -4.22 -1.63 -21.25
N GLY A 5 -3.68 -2.29 -20.22
CA GLY A 5 -2.23 -2.34 -19.97
C GLY A 5 -1.63 -1.00 -19.51
N VAL A 6 -2.46 -0.03 -19.11
CA VAL A 6 -2.00 1.26 -18.61
C VAL A 6 -1.53 1.07 -17.17
N ARG A 7 -0.30 1.50 -16.87
CA ARG A 7 0.24 1.53 -15.51
C ARG A 7 -0.51 2.57 -14.68
N VAL A 8 -1.05 2.15 -13.54
CA VAL A 8 -1.77 2.98 -12.57
C VAL A 8 -1.14 2.76 -11.20
N PHE A 9 -1.04 3.82 -10.41
CA PHE A 9 -0.59 3.80 -9.02
C PHE A 9 -1.49 4.69 -8.18
N ALA A 10 -1.37 4.63 -6.85
CA ALA A 10 -2.15 5.42 -5.93
C ALA A 10 -1.29 6.09 -4.86
N GLY A 11 -1.71 7.29 -4.46
CA GLY A 11 -1.13 8.08 -3.39
C GLY A 11 -2.21 8.68 -2.51
N SER A 12 -1.82 9.19 -1.35
CA SER A 12 -2.62 10.22 -0.69
C SER A 12 -2.20 11.57 -1.26
N ASP A 13 -3.18 12.31 -1.77
CA ASP A 13 -3.00 13.70 -2.17
C ASP A 13 -2.98 14.58 -0.92
N ASN A 14 -3.83 15.60 -0.83
CA ASN A 14 -4.00 16.41 0.38
C ASN A 14 -4.39 15.58 1.62
N ILE A 15 -3.87 15.99 2.78
CA ILE A 15 -4.20 15.40 4.09
C ILE A 15 -4.47 16.53 5.09
N ARG A 16 -5.73 16.64 5.52
CA ARG A 16 -6.18 17.58 6.57
C ARG A 16 -5.68 19.01 6.36
N ASP A 17 -5.85 19.52 5.15
CA ASP A 17 -5.50 20.88 4.77
C ASP A 17 -6.71 21.65 4.20
N ALA A 18 -6.46 22.81 3.59
CA ALA A 18 -7.49 23.68 3.01
C ALA A 18 -8.28 23.04 1.86
N TRP A 19 -7.77 21.96 1.26
CA TRP A 19 -8.37 21.29 0.10
C TRP A 19 -9.06 19.98 0.48
N TRP A 20 -8.57 19.29 1.51
CA TRP A 20 -9.12 18.00 1.90
C TRP A 20 -9.11 17.79 3.42
N PRO A 21 -10.29 17.68 4.08
CA PRO A 21 -10.36 17.54 5.53
C PRO A 21 -10.09 16.12 6.03
N TYR A 22 -10.02 15.12 5.14
CA TYR A 22 -9.79 13.71 5.51
C TYR A 22 -8.32 13.31 5.29
N GLY A 23 -7.94 12.13 5.78
CA GLY A 23 -6.64 11.52 5.51
C GLY A 23 -5.85 11.15 6.77
N THR A 24 -5.37 9.92 6.78
CA THR A 24 -4.53 9.33 7.84
C THR A 24 -3.09 9.12 7.41
N GLY A 25 -2.81 9.20 6.11
CA GLY A 25 -1.54 8.77 5.51
C GLY A 25 -1.42 7.25 5.38
N ASP A 26 -2.48 6.49 5.70
CA ASP A 26 -2.47 5.04 5.62
C ASP A 26 -2.76 4.56 4.19
N MET A 27 -1.78 3.92 3.55
CA MET A 27 -1.93 3.37 2.21
C MET A 27 -2.90 2.18 2.13
N LEU A 28 -3.09 1.40 3.19
CA LEU A 28 -4.11 0.33 3.21
C LEU A 28 -5.51 0.93 3.27
N GLU A 29 -5.72 1.98 4.08
CA GLU A 29 -6.98 2.73 4.06
C GLU A 29 -7.24 3.37 2.69
N ARG A 30 -6.19 3.91 2.04
CA ARG A 30 -6.28 4.44 0.68
C ARG A 30 -6.76 3.37 -0.30
N THR A 31 -6.24 2.14 -0.20
CA THR A 31 -6.70 1.02 -1.04
C THR A 31 -8.16 0.67 -0.79
N THR A 32 -8.65 0.72 0.45
CA THR A 32 -10.06 0.50 0.77
C THR A 32 -10.96 1.53 0.07
N ILE A 33 -10.61 2.82 0.12
CA ILE A 33 -11.39 3.88 -0.55
C ILE A 33 -11.46 3.64 -2.07
N ILE A 34 -10.33 3.34 -2.69
CA ILE A 34 -10.26 3.07 -4.14
C ILE A 34 -11.06 1.82 -4.48
N GLY A 35 -10.94 0.77 -3.66
CA GLY A 35 -11.63 -0.49 -3.89
C GLY A 35 -13.14 -0.34 -3.85
N LEU A 36 -13.66 0.33 -2.83
CA LEU A 36 -15.08 0.61 -2.66
C LEU A 36 -15.63 1.50 -3.78
N GLN A 37 -14.90 2.54 -4.20
CA GLN A 37 -15.32 3.39 -5.31
C GLN A 37 -15.27 2.68 -6.67
N GLY A 38 -14.31 1.76 -6.85
CA GLY A 38 -14.11 1.01 -8.08
C GLY A 38 -14.92 -0.28 -8.18
N GLY A 39 -15.65 -0.69 -7.13
CA GLY A 39 -16.36 -1.98 -7.09
C GLY A 39 -15.42 -3.20 -7.09
N LEU A 40 -14.21 -3.03 -6.58
CA LEU A 40 -13.12 -4.01 -6.58
C LEU A 40 -13.16 -4.84 -5.29
N MET A 41 -13.63 -6.08 -5.39
CA MET A 41 -14.03 -6.88 -4.22
C MET A 41 -13.46 -8.31 -4.22
N ALA A 42 -13.01 -8.83 -5.35
CA ALA A 42 -12.42 -10.17 -5.42
C ALA A 42 -10.96 -10.16 -4.93
N ASP A 43 -10.43 -11.32 -4.52
CA ASP A 43 -9.04 -11.43 -4.05
C ASP A 43 -8.02 -10.89 -5.07
N ASP A 44 -8.24 -11.15 -6.37
CA ASP A 44 -7.41 -10.60 -7.46
C ASP A 44 -7.50 -9.08 -7.56
N ASP A 45 -8.66 -8.51 -7.22
CA ASP A 45 -8.82 -7.06 -7.16
C ASP A 45 -8.10 -6.47 -5.96
N LEU A 46 -8.17 -7.13 -4.80
CA LEU A 46 -7.47 -6.70 -3.59
C LEU A 46 -5.95 -6.81 -3.77
N GLY A 47 -5.47 -7.85 -4.46
CA GLY A 47 -4.08 -7.96 -4.89
C GLY A 47 -3.66 -6.82 -5.82
N TYR A 48 -4.52 -6.47 -6.79
CA TYR A 48 -4.28 -5.31 -7.65
C TYR A 48 -4.27 -4.00 -6.86
N LEU A 49 -5.21 -3.77 -5.95
CA LEU A 49 -5.24 -2.59 -5.07
C LEU A 49 -3.95 -2.46 -4.25
N ALA A 50 -3.45 -3.56 -3.67
CA ALA A 50 -2.16 -3.55 -2.99
C ALA A 50 -1.03 -3.10 -3.91
N SER A 51 -0.98 -3.62 -5.15
CA SER A 51 0.05 -3.25 -6.12
C SER A 51 0.06 -1.75 -6.45
N LEU A 52 -1.10 -1.08 -6.41
CA LEU A 52 -1.21 0.37 -6.67
C LEU A 52 -0.40 1.20 -5.66
N VAL A 53 -0.19 0.67 -4.45
CA VAL A 53 0.49 1.36 -3.35
C VAL A 53 1.82 0.69 -2.97
N THR A 54 2.21 -0.38 -3.68
CA THR A 54 3.50 -1.07 -3.56
C THR A 54 4.26 -1.01 -4.88
N ASP A 55 4.18 -2.07 -5.70
CA ASP A 55 5.05 -2.31 -6.85
C ASP A 55 4.82 -1.29 -7.96
N ALA A 56 3.56 -0.99 -8.29
CA ALA A 56 3.25 -0.02 -9.33
C ALA A 56 3.68 1.40 -8.91
N ALA A 57 3.56 1.74 -7.62
CA ALA A 57 4.04 3.01 -7.09
C ALA A 57 5.58 3.09 -7.11
N ALA A 58 6.27 2.02 -6.69
CA ALA A 58 7.72 1.95 -6.72
C ALA A 58 8.26 2.09 -8.15
N ASP A 59 7.64 1.42 -9.12
CA ASP A 59 7.97 1.52 -10.54
C ASP A 59 7.84 2.97 -11.05
N VAL A 60 6.71 3.63 -10.76
CA VAL A 60 6.46 5.00 -11.22
C VAL A 60 7.42 6.00 -10.57
N LEU A 61 7.77 5.79 -9.30
CA LEU A 61 8.74 6.62 -8.58
C LEU A 61 10.20 6.33 -8.95
N GLY A 62 10.47 5.28 -9.75
CA GLY A 62 11.83 4.89 -10.11
C GLY A 62 12.64 4.31 -8.94
N VAL A 63 11.96 3.69 -7.96
CA VAL A 63 12.63 3.08 -6.81
C VAL A 63 13.27 1.76 -7.24
N ALA A 64 14.58 1.82 -7.51
CA ALA A 64 15.36 0.63 -7.84
C ALA A 64 15.41 -0.36 -6.66
N ASP A 65 15.48 -1.65 -6.95
CA ASP A 65 15.59 -2.74 -5.96
C ASP A 65 14.44 -2.82 -4.94
N TYR A 66 13.23 -2.40 -5.33
CA TYR A 66 12.03 -2.55 -4.52
C TYR A 66 11.59 -4.03 -4.40
N GLY A 67 10.98 -4.37 -3.26
CA GLY A 67 10.37 -5.68 -3.01
C GLY A 67 11.12 -6.56 -2.02
N LEU A 68 10.40 -7.55 -1.47
CA LEU A 68 10.93 -8.49 -0.49
C LEU A 68 11.69 -9.61 -1.20
N ARG A 69 13.01 -9.54 -1.16
CA ARG A 69 13.90 -10.56 -1.73
C ARG A 69 15.20 -10.67 -0.95
N VAL A 70 15.83 -11.84 -1.01
CA VAL A 70 17.18 -12.03 -0.46
C VAL A 70 18.15 -11.03 -1.09
N GLY A 71 18.94 -10.35 -0.26
CA GLY A 71 19.86 -9.28 -0.68
C GLY A 71 19.19 -7.96 -1.09
N GLY A 72 17.86 -7.83 -0.93
CA GLY A 72 17.14 -6.57 -1.11
C GLY A 72 17.34 -5.61 0.08
N ARG A 73 16.88 -4.36 -0.08
CA ARG A 73 16.84 -3.41 1.04
C ARG A 73 15.88 -3.92 2.13
N ALA A 74 16.28 -3.80 3.38
CA ALA A 74 15.46 -4.17 4.53
C ALA A 74 14.45 -3.05 4.89
N ASP A 75 13.61 -2.72 3.91
CA ASP A 75 12.47 -1.80 4.01
C ASP A 75 11.19 -2.63 3.97
N LEU A 76 10.50 -2.77 5.10
CA LEU A 76 9.30 -3.59 5.16
C LEU A 76 8.33 -3.14 6.25
N VAL A 77 7.08 -3.54 6.05
CA VAL A 77 5.98 -3.27 6.96
C VAL A 77 5.34 -4.61 7.33
N VAL A 78 5.26 -4.89 8.63
CA VAL A 78 4.58 -6.08 9.16
C VAL A 78 3.19 -5.71 9.61
N VAL A 79 2.20 -6.47 9.14
CA VAL A 79 0.79 -6.32 9.47
C VAL A 79 0.22 -7.65 9.96
N GLY A 80 -0.81 -7.61 10.79
CA GLY A 80 -1.53 -8.80 11.24
C GLY A 80 -2.57 -9.22 10.22
N ALA A 81 -2.18 -10.05 9.24
CA ALA A 81 -3.06 -10.63 8.24
C ALA A 81 -2.45 -11.96 7.72
N HIS A 82 -3.28 -12.88 7.25
CA HIS A 82 -2.89 -14.15 6.63
C HIS A 82 -2.50 -14.01 5.16
N GLY A 83 -2.80 -12.87 4.53
CA GLY A 83 -2.44 -12.59 3.14
C GLY A 83 -2.72 -11.15 2.73
N VAL A 84 -2.35 -10.82 1.49
CA VAL A 84 -2.54 -9.48 0.91
C VAL A 84 -4.03 -9.09 0.85
N PRO A 85 -4.97 -9.95 0.40
CA PRO A 85 -6.38 -9.59 0.37
C PRO A 85 -6.92 -9.19 1.75
N GLU A 86 -6.61 -9.97 2.78
CA GLU A 86 -7.02 -9.66 4.16
C GLU A 86 -6.36 -8.38 4.67
N ALA A 87 -5.08 -8.14 4.36
CA ALA A 87 -4.40 -6.90 4.75
C ALA A 87 -5.06 -5.66 4.12
N VAL A 88 -5.48 -5.73 2.85
CA VAL A 88 -6.18 -4.64 2.16
C VAL A 88 -7.61 -4.45 2.71
N ALA A 89 -8.36 -5.54 2.88
CA ALA A 89 -9.74 -5.48 3.34
C ALA A 89 -9.85 -5.04 4.81
N GLY A 90 -8.96 -5.54 5.66
CA GLY A 90 -8.97 -5.28 7.10
C GLY A 90 -8.13 -4.07 7.55
N HIS A 91 -7.24 -3.58 6.68
CA HIS A 91 -6.32 -2.45 6.94
C HIS A 91 -5.80 -2.40 8.39
N PRO A 92 -5.20 -3.50 8.90
CA PRO A 92 -4.82 -3.60 10.29
C PRO A 92 -3.68 -2.63 10.64
N LYS A 93 -3.57 -2.29 11.92
CA LYS A 93 -2.44 -1.51 12.43
C LYS A 93 -1.12 -2.24 12.15
N ARG A 94 -0.07 -1.46 11.82
CA ARG A 94 1.29 -1.99 11.64
C ARG A 94 1.84 -2.50 12.96
N ARG A 95 2.36 -3.72 12.94
CA ARG A 95 3.06 -4.34 14.06
C ARG A 95 4.52 -3.92 14.11
N LEU A 96 5.13 -3.71 12.94
CA LEU A 96 6.54 -3.34 12.82
C LEU A 96 6.77 -2.60 11.50
N VAL A 97 7.64 -1.60 11.53
CA VAL A 97 8.14 -0.92 10.34
C VAL A 97 9.66 -0.91 10.42
N LEU A 98 10.32 -1.47 9.41
CA LEU A 98 11.76 -1.36 9.21
C LEU A 98 12.06 -0.42 8.06
N HIS A 99 13.09 0.40 8.25
CA HIS A 99 13.71 1.18 7.19
C HIS A 99 15.22 0.99 7.22
N ALA A 100 15.82 0.60 6.10
CA ALA A 100 17.24 0.27 5.98
C ALA A 100 17.74 -0.66 7.09
N GLY A 101 16.92 -1.66 7.46
CA GLY A 101 17.25 -2.66 8.49
C GLY A 101 17.13 -2.17 9.93
N ARG A 102 16.63 -0.95 10.16
CA ARG A 102 16.38 -0.40 11.49
C ARG A 102 14.88 -0.36 11.78
N VAL A 103 14.50 -0.76 13.00
CA VAL A 103 13.12 -0.57 13.47
C VAL A 103 12.88 0.93 13.65
N VAL A 104 11.92 1.47 12.89
CA VAL A 104 11.51 2.89 12.98
C VAL A 104 10.16 3.07 13.65
N SER A 105 9.35 2.00 13.71
CA SER A 105 8.10 1.95 14.45
C SER A 105 7.80 0.52 14.84
N GLU A 106 7.28 0.33 16.05
CA GLU A 106 6.81 -0.96 16.55
C GLU A 106 5.43 -0.74 17.19
N GLY A 107 4.46 -1.55 16.76
CA GLY A 107 3.09 -1.49 17.23
C GLY A 107 3.00 -2.10 18.63
N ARG A 108 2.42 -1.36 19.57
CA ARG A 108 2.08 -1.88 20.91
C ARG A 108 0.73 -2.59 20.90
#